data_AF-A0AAQ4DZA2-F1
#
_entry.id   AF-A0AAQ4DZA2-F1
#
_cell.length_a   1.000
_cell.length_b   1.000
_cell.length_c   1.000
_cell.angle_alpha   90.00
_cell.angle_beta   90.00
_cell.angle_gamma   90.00
#
_symmetry.space_group_name_H-M   'P 1'
#
loop_
_entity.id
_entity.type
_entity.pdbx_description
1 polymer ?
#
loop_
_entity_poly.entity_id
_entity_poly.type
_entity_poly.pdbx_seq_one_letter_code
_entity_poly.pdbx_strand_id
1 'polypeptide(L)'
;KCRDELRAIQEYAVEKPALNFDDDEGDSSAVSPDSPHDGGGDAVGRCSCGFCGLMPTPLEQVCCLDVPAVVAECEEGCVTQHRAFQSVCCTLEVLRLVYWAMRENGAHMEEDEELH
;
A
#
# COMPACT_ATOMS: atom_id res chain seq x y z
N LYS A 1 -21.02 23.51 3.53
CA LYS A 1 -19.71 23.60 2.86
C LYS A 1 -18.77 22.53 3.42
N CYS A 2 -18.13 22.66 4.60
CA CYS A 2 -17.24 21.57 5.09
C CYS A 2 -17.94 20.22 5.40
N ARG A 3 -19.21 20.25 5.83
CA ARG A 3 -19.99 19.04 6.14
C ARG A 3 -20.29 18.17 4.92
N ASP A 4 -20.40 18.81 3.75
CA ASP A 4 -20.80 18.13 2.52
C ASP A 4 -19.60 17.38 1.90
N GLU A 5 -18.38 17.90 2.10
CA GLU A 5 -17.12 17.30 1.65
C GLU A 5 -16.72 16.08 2.50
N LEU A 6 -16.98 16.09 3.81
CA LEU A 6 -16.72 14.94 4.69
C LEU A 6 -17.59 13.73 4.36
N ARG A 7 -18.83 13.96 3.89
CA ARG A 7 -19.74 12.88 3.49
C ARG A 7 -19.22 12.14 2.23
N ALA A 8 -18.59 12.87 1.31
CA ALA A 8 -18.04 12.28 0.08
C ALA A 8 -16.84 11.34 0.34
N ILE A 9 -16.03 11.61 1.38
CA ILE A 9 -14.92 10.72 1.77
C ILE A 9 -15.45 9.42 2.39
N GLN A 10 -16.54 9.50 3.15
CA GLN A 10 -17.13 8.36 3.86
C GLN A 10 -17.82 7.37 2.89
N GLU A 11 -18.36 7.88 1.78
CA GLU A 11 -19.07 7.09 0.77
C GLU A 11 -18.13 6.24 -0.09
N TYR A 12 -16.87 6.66 -0.24
CA TYR A 12 -15.84 5.93 -1.01
C TYR A 12 -15.37 4.61 -0.35
N ALA A 13 -15.58 4.44 0.96
CA ALA A 13 -15.09 3.27 1.70
C ALA A 13 -15.99 2.04 1.64
N VAL A 14 -17.20 2.14 1.07
CA VAL A 14 -18.25 1.11 1.18
C VAL A 14 -18.29 0.13 0.00
N GLU A 15 -17.64 0.43 -1.12
CA GLU A 15 -17.67 -0.42 -2.32
C GLU A 15 -16.29 -0.99 -2.66
N LYS A 16 -15.89 -2.09 -2.01
CA LYS A 16 -14.89 -3.01 -2.57
C LYS A 16 -15.48 -4.42 -2.72
N PRO A 17 -15.50 -4.99 -3.93
CA PRO A 17 -15.94 -6.36 -4.14
C PRO A 17 -14.88 -7.34 -3.65
N ALA A 18 -15.35 -8.49 -3.17
CA ALA A 18 -14.54 -9.62 -2.71
C ALA A 18 -13.57 -10.08 -3.81
N LEU A 19 -12.28 -10.14 -3.48
CA LEU A 19 -11.25 -10.70 -4.34
C LEU A 19 -11.32 -12.23 -4.21
N ASN A 20 -11.83 -12.89 -5.25
CA ASN A 20 -11.75 -14.35 -5.37
C ASN A 20 -10.31 -14.72 -5.78
N PHE A 21 -9.67 -15.57 -4.99
CA PHE A 21 -8.39 -16.21 -5.31
C PHE A 21 -8.71 -17.50 -6.06
N ASP A 22 -8.27 -17.60 -7.31
CA ASP A 22 -8.24 -18.86 -8.05
C ASP A 22 -6.78 -19.32 -8.17
N ASP A 23 -6.48 -20.49 -7.59
CA ASP A 23 -5.21 -21.20 -7.68
C ASP A 23 -5.00 -21.78 -9.09
N ASP A 24 -3.83 -21.60 -9.71
CA ASP A 24 -3.43 -22.28 -10.95
C ASP A 24 -2.00 -22.86 -10.80
N GLU A 25 -1.91 -24.19 -10.97
CA GLU A 25 -0.72 -25.04 -10.85
C GLU A 25 -0.25 -25.52 -12.24
N GLY A 26 1.08 -25.52 -12.49
CA GLY A 26 1.77 -26.22 -13.60
C GLY A 26 2.29 -25.31 -14.73
N ASP A 27 3.43 -25.50 -15.40
CA ASP A 27 4.34 -26.63 -15.59
C ASP A 27 5.73 -26.12 -16.08
N SER A 28 6.76 -26.96 -15.91
CA SER A 28 8.19 -26.70 -16.06
C SER A 28 8.70 -26.55 -17.50
N SER A 29 9.80 -25.80 -17.66
CA SER A 29 10.84 -26.14 -18.65
C SER A 29 12.22 -25.63 -18.23
N ALA A 30 13.20 -26.53 -18.27
CA ALA A 30 14.56 -26.38 -17.79
C ALA A 30 15.54 -25.94 -18.90
N VAL A 31 16.55 -25.13 -18.55
CA VAL A 31 17.90 -25.15 -19.15
C VAL A 31 18.93 -24.66 -18.12
N SER A 32 20.03 -25.41 -17.96
CA SER A 32 21.21 -25.13 -17.11
C SER A 32 22.41 -24.68 -17.97
N PRO A 33 23.65 -24.57 -17.44
CA PRO A 33 24.21 -23.49 -16.62
C PRO A 33 25.45 -22.83 -17.27
N ASP A 34 26.09 -21.90 -16.53
CA ASP A 34 27.43 -21.33 -16.67
C ASP A 34 27.68 -20.09 -17.56
N SER A 35 27.77 -18.94 -16.89
CA SER A 35 28.74 -17.88 -17.17
C SER A 35 28.99 -17.07 -15.90
N PRO A 36 30.25 -16.88 -15.43
CA PRO A 36 30.54 -16.03 -14.28
C PRO A 36 30.55 -14.58 -14.77
N HIS A 37 29.38 -13.95 -14.79
CA HIS A 37 29.31 -12.50 -14.91
C HIS A 37 29.51 -11.91 -13.52
N ASP A 38 30.75 -11.51 -13.26
CA ASP A 38 31.12 -10.69 -12.13
C ASP A 38 30.48 -9.30 -12.33
N GLY A 39 29.32 -9.10 -11.71
CA GLY A 39 28.52 -7.90 -11.80
C GLY A 39 27.52 -7.89 -10.65
N GLY A 40 27.95 -7.38 -9.49
CA GLY A 40 27.04 -7.12 -8.37
C GLY A 40 25.93 -6.18 -8.82
N GLY A 41 24.68 -6.65 -8.84
CA GLY A 41 23.52 -5.90 -9.30
C GLY A 41 22.20 -6.46 -8.77
N ASP A 42 21.61 -5.74 -7.83
CA ASP A 42 20.18 -5.44 -7.70
C ASP A 42 19.16 -6.58 -7.56
N ALA A 43 19.30 -7.40 -6.51
CA ALA A 43 18.20 -8.25 -6.01
C ALA A 43 17.85 -7.97 -4.54
N VAL A 44 18.02 -6.73 -4.06
CA VAL A 44 17.60 -6.33 -2.71
C VAL A 44 16.70 -5.09 -2.81
N GLY A 45 15.38 -5.32 -2.79
CA GLY A 45 14.36 -4.28 -2.72
C GLY A 45 13.65 -3.98 -4.05
N ARG A 46 12.61 -4.76 -4.40
CA ARG A 46 11.77 -4.59 -5.60
C ARG A 46 11.02 -3.25 -5.59
N CYS A 47 11.69 -2.16 -5.93
CA CYS A 47 11.08 -0.85 -6.08
C CYS A 47 11.00 -0.46 -7.55
N SER A 48 9.77 -0.24 -8.04
CA SER A 48 9.52 0.27 -9.40
C SER A 48 9.22 1.78 -9.41
N CYS A 49 8.89 2.37 -8.26
CA CYS A 49 8.50 3.78 -8.18
C CYS A 49 9.67 4.74 -7.95
N GLY A 50 10.82 4.24 -7.48
CA GLY A 50 12.03 5.04 -7.19
C GLY A 50 12.06 5.72 -5.82
N PHE A 51 11.08 5.47 -4.95
CA PHE A 51 10.97 6.13 -3.63
C PHE A 51 10.92 5.16 -2.44
N CYS A 52 10.83 3.84 -2.67
CA CYS A 52 10.81 2.88 -1.56
C CYS A 52 12.21 2.70 -0.96
N GLY A 53 12.28 2.62 0.37
CA GLY A 53 13.49 2.21 1.08
C GLY A 53 13.59 0.69 1.23
N LEU A 54 14.72 0.25 1.81
CA LEU A 54 14.84 -1.12 2.31
C LEU A 54 14.08 -1.25 3.62
N MET A 55 13.31 -2.32 3.75
CA MET A 55 12.53 -2.62 4.94
C MET A 55 13.18 -3.73 5.78
N PRO A 56 12.94 -3.76 7.10
CA PRO A 56 13.51 -4.79 7.99
C PRO A 56 13.07 -6.21 7.63
N THR A 57 11.84 -6.37 7.13
CA THR A 57 11.29 -7.67 6.78
C THR A 57 10.96 -7.79 5.28
N PRO A 58 11.07 -8.99 4.69
CA PRO A 58 10.67 -9.22 3.30
C PRO A 58 9.18 -8.94 3.04
N LEU A 59 8.33 -9.12 4.05
CA LEU A 59 6.88 -8.88 3.95
C LEU A 59 6.56 -7.40 3.73
N GLU A 60 7.36 -6.51 4.31
CA GLU A 60 7.23 -5.06 4.16
C GLU A 60 7.87 -4.54 2.86
N GLN A 61 8.61 -5.36 2.13
CA GLN A 61 9.33 -4.99 0.92
C GLN A 61 8.39 -4.95 -0.30
N VAL A 62 7.38 -4.07 -0.27
CA VAL A 62 6.34 -3.92 -1.30
C VAL A 62 6.39 -2.52 -1.94
N CYS A 63 6.35 -2.44 -3.26
CA CYS A 63 6.27 -1.17 -3.98
C CYS A 63 4.81 -0.68 -4.09
N CYS A 64 4.60 0.63 -4.00
CA CYS A 64 3.26 1.22 -4.20
C CYS A 64 2.66 0.93 -5.59
N LEU A 65 3.50 0.66 -6.59
CA LEU A 65 3.08 0.29 -7.94
C LEU A 65 2.67 -1.20 -8.06
N ASP A 66 2.97 -2.03 -7.06
CA ASP A 66 2.54 -3.42 -7.02
C ASP A 66 1.17 -3.58 -6.34
N VAL A 67 0.61 -2.50 -5.78
CA VAL A 67 -0.66 -2.51 -5.05
C VAL A 67 -1.78 -1.98 -5.98
N PRO A 68 -2.68 -2.84 -6.49
CA PRO A 68 -3.67 -2.43 -7.50
C PRO A 68 -4.58 -1.28 -7.04
N ALA A 69 -4.98 -1.29 -5.77
CA ALA A 69 -5.81 -0.22 -5.21
C ALA A 69 -5.09 1.15 -5.15
N VAL A 70 -3.76 1.14 -5.01
CA VAL A 70 -2.95 2.36 -5.02
C VAL A 70 -2.77 2.85 -6.46
N VAL A 71 -2.50 1.95 -7.39
CA VAL A 71 -2.36 2.26 -8.83
C VAL A 71 -3.67 2.81 -9.42
N ALA A 72 -4.82 2.29 -8.97
CA ALA A 72 -6.13 2.80 -9.39
C ALA A 72 -6.34 4.27 -9.01
N GLU A 73 -5.72 4.74 -7.93
CA GLU A 73 -5.89 6.12 -7.43
C GLU A 73 -4.71 7.05 -7.74
N CYS A 74 -3.56 6.46 -8.01
CA CYS A 74 -2.35 7.15 -8.42
C CYS A 74 -1.95 6.56 -9.77
N GLU A 75 -2.63 7.03 -10.83
CA GLU A 75 -2.50 6.54 -12.22
C GLU A 75 -1.03 6.41 -12.65
N GLU A 76 -0.19 7.37 -12.26
CA GLU A 76 1.25 7.36 -12.51
C GLU A 76 2.06 7.85 -11.31
N GLY A 77 3.26 7.29 -11.14
CA GLY A 77 4.25 7.73 -10.16
C GLY A 77 4.08 7.12 -8.76
N CYS A 78 4.89 7.60 -7.81
CA CYS A 78 4.80 7.14 -6.42
C CYS A 78 3.63 7.80 -5.69
N VAL A 79 2.88 7.01 -4.92
CA VAL A 79 1.74 7.51 -4.12
C VAL A 79 2.12 8.65 -3.18
N THR A 80 3.37 8.69 -2.71
CA THR A 80 3.87 9.77 -1.83
C THR A 80 3.99 11.12 -2.56
N GLN A 81 4.07 11.10 -3.89
CA GLN A 81 4.11 12.28 -4.74
C GLN A 81 2.72 12.74 -5.17
N HIS A 82 1.67 11.98 -4.85
CA HIS A 82 0.31 12.38 -5.16
C HIS A 82 -0.04 13.69 -4.43
N ARG A 83 -0.69 14.63 -5.14
CA ARG A 83 -0.97 16.00 -4.64
C ARG A 83 -1.66 16.05 -3.27
N ALA A 84 -2.48 15.04 -2.96
CA ALA A 84 -3.24 14.98 -1.72
C ALA A 84 -2.49 14.26 -0.58
N PHE A 85 -1.41 13.53 -0.87
CA PHE A 85 -0.72 12.67 0.10
C PHE A 85 -0.26 13.46 1.31
N GLN A 86 0.45 14.58 1.08
CA GLN A 86 0.93 15.43 2.18
C GLN A 86 -0.23 15.96 3.04
N SER A 87 -1.28 16.49 2.41
CA SER A 87 -2.41 17.08 3.13
C SER A 87 -3.25 16.07 3.89
N VAL A 88 -3.42 14.85 3.37
CA VAL A 88 -4.33 13.84 3.93
C VAL A 88 -3.61 12.89 4.87
N CYS A 89 -2.43 12.40 4.47
CA CYS A 89 -1.71 11.34 5.20
C CYS A 89 -0.66 11.89 6.17
N CYS A 90 -0.15 13.11 5.95
CA CYS A 90 0.92 13.68 6.78
C CYS A 90 0.50 14.89 7.63
N THR A 91 -0.77 15.33 7.54
CA THR A 91 -1.29 16.43 8.36
C THR A 91 -1.88 15.90 9.65
N LEU A 92 -1.31 16.30 10.78
CA LEU A 92 -1.71 15.80 12.10
C LEU A 92 -3.17 16.11 12.44
N GLU A 93 -3.66 17.28 12.05
CA GLU A 93 -5.05 17.69 12.27
C GLU A 93 -6.04 16.80 11.51
N VAL A 94 -5.68 16.38 10.29
CA VAL A 94 -6.52 15.46 9.48
C VAL A 94 -6.52 14.07 10.12
N LEU A 95 -5.36 13.54 10.50
CA LEU A 95 -5.25 12.25 11.17
C LEU A 95 -6.06 12.21 12.49
N ARG A 96 -6.02 13.29 13.28
CA ARG A 96 -6.85 13.42 14.50
C ARG A 96 -8.34 13.40 14.19
N LEU A 97 -8.78 14.14 13.16
CA LEU A 97 -10.18 14.18 12.78
C LEU A 97 -10.68 12.80 12.34
N VAL A 98 -9.89 12.10 11.52
CA VAL A 98 -10.20 10.73 11.07
C VAL A 98 -10.26 9.76 12.25
N TYR A 99 -9.30 9.83 13.18
CA TYR A 99 -9.31 9.03 14.40
C TYR A 99 -10.61 9.19 15.20
N TRP A 100 -11.02 10.44 15.48
CA TRP A 100 -12.25 10.69 16.24
C TRP A 100 -13.50 10.23 15.49
N ALA A 101 -13.56 10.48 14.17
CA ALA A 101 -14.67 10.01 13.35
C ALA A 101 -14.78 8.48 13.32
N MET A 102 -13.66 7.75 13.25
CA MET A 102 -13.64 6.29 13.31
C MET A 102 -14.14 5.78 14.67
N ARG A 103 -13.67 6.39 15.77
CA ARG A 103 -14.09 6.05 17.13
C ARG A 103 -15.59 6.26 17.37
N GLU A 104 -16.15 7.37 16.89
CA GLU A 104 -17.57 7.69 17.02
C GLU A 104 -18.46 6.72 16.21
N ASN A 105 -17.97 6.23 15.08
CA ASN A 105 -18.69 5.29 14.23
C ASN A 105 -18.57 3.82 14.68
N GLY A 106 -17.92 3.56 15.81
CA GLY A 106 -17.73 2.21 16.34
C GLY A 106 -16.73 1.36 15.54
N ALA A 107 -15.88 1.97 14.73
CA ALA A 107 -14.73 1.27 14.16
C ALA A 107 -13.75 1.00 15.32
N HIS A 108 -13.78 -0.22 15.83
CA HIS A 108 -12.83 -0.67 16.84
C HIS A 108 -11.46 -0.72 16.18
N MET A 109 -10.62 0.28 16.44
CA MET A 109 -9.20 0.13 16.18
C MET A 109 -8.71 -0.81 17.27
N GLU A 110 -8.54 -2.09 16.95
CA GLU A 110 -7.87 -3.01 17.86
C GLU A 110 -6.48 -2.41 18.12
N GLU A 111 -6.31 -1.85 19.32
CA GLU A 111 -4.99 -1.65 19.89
C GLU A 111 -4.47 -3.07 20.11
N ASP A 112 -3.52 -3.52 19.28
CA ASP A 112 -2.66 -4.65 19.65
C ASP A 112 -1.82 -4.21 20.85
N GLU A 113 -2.46 -4.16 22.02
CA GLU A 113 -1.84 -4.00 23.33
C GLU A 113 -1.07 -5.29 23.68
N GLU A 114 0.18 -5.08 24.07
CA GLU A 114 0.99 -5.94 24.95
C GLU A 114 1.43 -7.33 24.42
N LEU A 115 2.55 -7.33 23.69
CA LEU A 115 3.46 -8.48 23.71
C LEU A 115 4.20 -8.50 25.06
N HIS A 116 3.67 -9.29 26.00
CA HIS A 116 4.33 -9.69 27.26
C HIS A 116 5.56 -10.58 27.00
#